data_AF-A0A7X6ZLT8-F1
#
_entry.id   AF-A0A7X6ZLT8-F1
#
_cell.length_a   1.000
_cell.length_b   1.000
_cell.length_c   1.000
_cell.angle_alpha   90.00
_cell.angle_beta   90.00
_cell.angle_gamma   90.00
#
_symmetry.space_group_name_H-M   'P 1'
#
loop_
_entity.id
_entity.type
_entity.pdbx_description
1 polymer ?
#
loop_
_entity_poly.entity_id
_entity_poly.type
_entity_poly.pdbx_seq_one_letter_code
_entity_poly.pdbx_strand_id
1 'polypeptide(L)'
;MAIVAAIGAAIAVGRWIGWQQSAKSSLMTEPASAPARQIEADAVEPVRPDEAETAEESVQSARHEEIEPIRADGPAATAGGGAADGSHDALLELVTSESRLVTMGMAAELAALRAELAASTERVRRLSVALAEAQAALDRNEVRRAQALEASVPRPVDAPVEARLVDVNPELGLVVLDRGARQGVRYGLALTVLRDRRRVARVRVVDVRENVSGAAIEEIARGDHPQTGDRAVLTSPAGP
;
A
#
# COMPACT_ATOMS: atom_id res chain seq x y z
N MET A 1 8.76 -9.85 -57.51
CA MET A 1 9.27 -10.96 -56.67
C MET A 1 8.50 -10.97 -55.37
N ALA A 2 7.80 -12.07 -55.12
CA ALA A 2 7.10 -12.36 -53.87
C ALA A 2 8.09 -12.86 -52.82
N ILE A 3 7.78 -12.67 -51.54
CA ILE A 3 7.71 -13.75 -50.54
C ILE A 3 6.71 -13.33 -49.46
N VAL A 4 5.77 -14.22 -49.25
CA VAL A 4 4.69 -14.27 -48.26
C VAL A 4 5.12 -15.24 -47.16
N ALA A 5 4.41 -15.19 -46.03
CA ALA A 5 4.21 -16.22 -45.01
C ALA A 5 5.11 -16.16 -43.77
N ALA A 6 4.67 -16.52 -42.56
CA ALA A 6 3.38 -16.76 -41.91
C ALA A 6 3.72 -17.35 -40.51
N ILE A 7 2.68 -17.57 -39.69
CA ILE A 7 2.62 -18.45 -38.51
C ILE A 7 3.15 -17.79 -37.21
N GLY A 8 2.40 -17.64 -36.11
CA GLY A 8 1.16 -18.27 -35.68
C GLY A 8 1.39 -19.07 -34.39
N ALA A 9 0.58 -18.84 -33.35
CA ALA A 9 -0.01 -19.88 -32.48
C ALA A 9 -0.53 -19.28 -31.15
N ALA A 10 -1.82 -19.51 -30.91
CA ALA A 10 -2.52 -19.34 -29.66
C ALA A 10 -2.30 -20.57 -28.75
N ILE A 11 -2.36 -20.39 -27.42
CA ILE A 11 -2.77 -21.45 -26.49
C ILE A 11 -3.68 -20.84 -25.42
N ALA A 12 -4.94 -21.27 -25.46
CA ALA A 12 -5.92 -21.15 -24.40
C ALA A 12 -5.69 -22.26 -23.37
N VAL A 13 -5.80 -21.95 -22.08
CA VAL A 13 -6.14 -22.95 -21.05
C VAL A 13 -7.12 -22.29 -20.08
N GLY A 14 -8.37 -22.72 -20.17
CA GLY A 14 -9.36 -22.50 -19.11
C GLY A 14 -9.07 -23.41 -17.92
N ARG A 15 -9.34 -22.92 -16.72
CA ARG A 15 -9.62 -23.78 -15.55
C ARG A 15 -10.90 -23.35 -14.87
N TRP A 16 -11.90 -24.16 -15.18
CA TRP A 16 -13.04 -24.52 -14.38
C TRP A 16 -12.58 -25.04 -13.00
N ILE A 17 -13.31 -24.68 -11.94
CA ILE A 17 -13.79 -25.55 -10.84
C ILE A 17 -14.49 -24.61 -9.84
N GLY A 18 -15.81 -24.71 -9.80
CA GLY A 18 -16.59 -24.29 -8.65
C GLY A 18 -16.68 -25.45 -7.66
N TRP A 19 -16.85 -25.13 -6.39
CA TRP A 19 -17.68 -25.91 -5.48
C TRP A 19 -18.23 -24.99 -4.39
N GLN A 20 -19.56 -25.07 -4.24
CA GLN A 20 -20.28 -24.55 -3.09
C GLN A 20 -19.93 -25.39 -1.87
N GLN A 21 -19.84 -24.75 -0.70
CA GLN A 21 -20.32 -25.39 0.51
C GLN A 21 -21.12 -24.38 1.34
N SER A 22 -22.42 -24.45 1.11
CA SER A 22 -23.44 -23.94 2.01
C SER A 22 -23.58 -24.92 3.17
N ALA A 23 -23.08 -24.56 4.35
CA ALA A 23 -23.54 -25.13 5.60
C ALA A 23 -24.42 -24.10 6.30
N LYS A 24 -25.73 -24.37 6.28
CA LYS A 24 -26.74 -23.75 7.13
C LYS A 24 -26.75 -24.49 8.47
N SER A 25 -26.49 -23.79 9.57
CA SER A 25 -27.27 -23.92 10.82
C SER A 25 -27.02 -22.64 11.63
N SER A 26 -28.01 -21.76 11.80
CA SER A 26 -28.95 -21.74 12.96
C SER A 26 -28.18 -21.69 14.29
N LEU A 27 -28.31 -20.72 15.19
CA LEU A 27 -29.41 -19.80 15.53
C LEU A 27 -28.82 -18.59 16.28
N MET A 28 -29.36 -17.40 16.04
CA MET A 28 -29.76 -16.38 17.04
C MET A 28 -30.03 -15.06 16.29
N THR A 29 -31.30 -14.87 15.94
CA THR A 29 -31.97 -13.56 15.92
C THR A 29 -31.79 -12.97 17.33
N GLU A 30 -31.36 -11.73 17.57
CA GLU A 30 -31.94 -10.45 17.13
C GLU A 30 -30.98 -9.27 17.48
N PRO A 31 -31.33 -7.99 17.23
CA PRO A 31 -30.46 -7.00 16.57
C PRO A 31 -29.86 -5.94 17.51
N ALA A 32 -28.82 -5.25 17.03
CA ALA A 32 -28.54 -3.84 17.39
C ALA A 32 -27.50 -3.30 16.39
N SER A 33 -27.91 -2.48 15.42
CA SER A 33 -27.94 -1.02 15.57
C SER A 33 -26.56 -0.45 15.91
N ALA A 34 -25.82 -0.14 14.85
CA ALA A 34 -24.64 0.69 14.93
C ALA A 34 -25.05 2.15 15.11
N PRO A 35 -24.43 2.87 16.04
CA PRO A 35 -24.12 4.27 15.81
C PRO A 35 -22.61 4.42 15.60
N ALA A 36 -22.29 5.04 14.48
CA ALA A 36 -21.04 5.75 14.29
C ALA A 36 -20.76 6.62 15.52
N ARG A 37 -19.56 6.49 16.11
CA ARG A 37 -18.98 7.55 16.93
C ARG A 37 -17.79 8.13 16.22
N GLN A 38 -17.98 9.40 15.87
CA GLN A 38 -16.97 10.38 15.53
C GLN A 38 -15.78 10.25 16.49
N ILE A 39 -14.58 10.14 15.93
CA ILE A 39 -13.35 10.43 16.64
C ILE A 39 -13.30 11.96 16.68
N GLU A 40 -13.85 12.49 17.75
CA GLU A 40 -13.77 13.89 18.14
C GLU A 40 -12.33 14.18 18.52
N ALA A 41 -11.74 15.13 17.82
CA ALA A 41 -10.46 15.72 18.17
C ALA A 41 -10.62 16.37 19.54
N ASP A 42 -9.89 15.88 20.53
CA ASP A 42 -9.68 16.63 21.77
C ASP A 42 -8.20 16.71 22.11
N ALA A 43 -7.85 17.96 22.38
CA ALA A 43 -6.58 18.55 22.76
C ALA A 43 -5.46 17.59 23.24
N VAL A 44 -4.35 17.65 22.51
CA VAL A 44 -3.02 17.40 23.08
C VAL A 44 -2.77 18.46 24.15
N GLU A 45 -2.95 18.07 25.41
CA GLU A 45 -2.54 18.87 26.55
C GLU A 45 -1.00 18.91 26.60
N PRO A 46 -0.36 20.09 26.63
CA PRO A 46 1.09 20.17 26.71
C PRO A 46 1.55 19.69 28.10
N VAL A 47 2.33 18.60 28.10
CA VAL A 47 3.04 18.10 29.28
C VAL A 47 3.85 19.25 29.87
N ARG A 48 3.58 19.55 31.15
CA ARG A 48 4.23 20.61 31.92
C ARG A 48 5.72 20.28 32.06
N PRO A 49 6.63 21.27 31.98
CA PRO A 49 8.07 21.03 32.02
C PRO A 49 8.61 20.99 33.47
N ASP A 50 7.97 20.25 34.37
CA ASP A 50 8.35 20.24 35.80
C ASP A 50 8.86 18.87 36.32
N GLU A 51 9.07 17.88 35.44
CA GLU A 51 9.59 16.56 35.84
C GLU A 51 11.01 16.26 35.31
N ALA A 52 11.69 17.27 34.75
CA ALA A 52 13.03 17.10 34.19
C ALA A 52 14.19 17.26 35.20
N GLU A 53 13.94 17.68 36.45
CA GLU A 53 15.02 17.97 37.42
C GLU A 53 15.28 16.87 38.46
N THR A 54 14.42 15.86 38.62
CA THR A 54 14.62 14.79 39.63
C THR A 54 15.32 13.54 39.10
N ALA A 55 15.63 13.46 37.81
CA ALA A 55 16.40 12.35 37.23
C ALA A 55 17.93 12.60 37.25
N GLU A 56 18.39 13.85 37.34
CA GLU A 56 19.82 14.15 37.31
C GLU A 56 20.51 14.02 38.69
N GLU A 57 19.78 14.16 39.79
CA GLU A 57 20.34 14.03 41.15
C GLU A 57 20.61 12.55 41.54
N SER A 58 19.92 11.60 40.91
CA SER A 58 20.08 10.17 41.18
C SER A 58 21.34 9.55 40.50
N VAL A 59 21.86 10.20 39.46
CA VAL A 59 23.08 9.73 38.74
C VAL A 59 24.37 10.27 39.38
N GLN A 60 24.29 11.32 40.21
CA GLN A 60 25.45 11.85 40.94
C GLN A 60 25.74 11.13 42.25
N SER A 61 24.74 10.56 42.93
CA SER A 61 24.96 9.77 44.16
C SER A 61 25.67 8.43 43.91
N ALA A 62 25.65 7.90 42.69
CA ALA A 62 26.35 6.66 42.34
C ALA A 62 27.84 6.85 41.94
N ARG A 63 28.33 8.09 41.88
CA ARG A 63 29.72 8.40 41.46
C ARG A 63 30.62 8.91 42.60
N HIS A 64 30.14 8.91 43.85
CA HIS A 64 30.88 9.43 45.00
C HIS A 64 31.28 8.38 46.04
N GLU A 65 31.18 7.09 45.70
CA GLU A 65 31.57 5.98 46.57
C GLU A 65 32.85 5.28 46.08
N GLU A 66 33.71 6.00 45.37
CA GLU A 66 35.08 5.58 45.08
C GLU A 66 36.04 6.49 45.85
N ILE A 67 36.89 5.88 46.68
CA ILE A 67 38.02 6.43 47.45
C ILE A 67 37.67 6.91 48.88
N GLU A 68 37.21 6.00 49.73
CA GLU A 68 37.71 5.98 51.11
C GLU A 68 38.64 4.75 51.27
N PRO A 69 39.95 4.94 51.53
CA PRO A 69 40.79 3.82 51.91
C PRO A 69 40.35 3.36 53.29
N ILE A 70 39.77 2.17 53.37
CA ILE A 70 39.43 1.50 54.61
C ILE A 70 40.69 1.46 55.49
N ARG A 71 40.65 2.20 56.60
CA ARG A 71 41.73 2.25 57.59
C ARG A 71 41.82 0.89 58.30
N ALA A 72 42.71 0.04 57.83
CA ALA A 72 43.02 -1.25 58.43
C ALA A 72 44.01 -1.11 59.61
N ASP A 73 43.59 -0.46 60.69
CA ASP A 73 44.28 -0.52 61.99
C ASP A 73 43.38 -1.24 63.00
N GLY A 74 43.23 -2.55 62.81
CA GLY A 74 42.73 -3.47 63.85
C GLY A 74 43.92 -4.14 64.56
N PRO A 75 43.82 -4.44 65.87
CA PRO A 75 44.97 -4.95 66.63
C PRO A 75 45.46 -6.25 66.01
N ALA A 76 46.78 -6.35 65.85
CA ALA A 76 47.47 -7.52 65.34
C ALA A 76 47.03 -8.77 66.13
N ALA A 77 46.08 -9.51 65.55
CA ALA A 77 45.74 -10.83 66.03
C ALA A 77 46.97 -11.71 65.77
N THR A 78 47.64 -12.07 66.85
CA THR A 78 48.64 -13.13 66.89
C THR A 78 48.01 -14.40 66.34
N ALA A 79 48.24 -14.68 65.06
CA ALA A 79 47.88 -15.94 64.42
C ALA A 79 48.81 -17.02 64.98
N GLY A 80 48.36 -17.64 66.06
CA GLY A 80 48.86 -18.94 66.48
C GLY A 80 48.67 -19.95 65.35
N GLY A 81 49.73 -20.72 65.08
CA GLY A 81 49.78 -21.68 64.00
C GLY A 81 48.69 -22.74 64.08
N GLY A 82 48.07 -23.01 62.94
CA GLY A 82 47.38 -24.25 62.63
C GLY A 82 47.99 -24.84 61.37
N ALA A 83 48.97 -25.74 61.53
CA ALA A 83 49.67 -26.41 60.42
C ALA A 83 48.83 -27.52 59.77
N ALA A 84 47.52 -27.32 59.62
CA ALA A 84 46.59 -28.31 59.08
C ALA A 84 45.35 -27.64 58.47
N ASP A 85 45.51 -26.82 57.42
CA ASP A 85 44.36 -26.43 56.58
C ASP A 85 44.71 -26.05 55.13
N GLY A 86 45.87 -26.48 54.61
CA GLY A 86 46.26 -26.22 53.23
C GLY A 86 45.27 -26.74 52.17
N SER A 87 44.42 -27.72 52.52
CA SER A 87 43.32 -28.17 51.66
C SER A 87 42.14 -27.21 51.63
N HIS A 88 41.84 -26.49 52.72
CA HIS A 88 40.72 -25.55 52.78
C HIS A 88 41.04 -24.26 52.04
N ASP A 89 42.26 -23.74 52.21
CA ASP A 89 42.74 -22.55 51.48
C ASP A 89 42.75 -22.78 49.95
N ALA A 90 43.19 -23.96 49.50
CA ALA A 90 43.19 -24.32 48.07
C ALA A 90 41.77 -24.40 47.47
N LEU A 91 40.77 -24.83 48.25
CA LEU A 91 39.38 -24.87 47.81
C LEU A 91 38.78 -23.46 47.69
N LEU A 92 39.11 -22.56 48.62
CA LEU A 92 38.68 -21.16 48.54
C LEU A 92 39.31 -20.45 47.34
N GLU A 93 40.60 -20.69 47.06
CA GLU A 93 41.26 -20.16 45.87
C GLU A 93 40.63 -20.69 44.58
N LEU A 94 40.29 -21.99 44.53
CA LEU A 94 39.61 -22.59 43.39
C LEU A 94 38.22 -21.98 43.18
N VAL A 95 37.37 -21.93 44.21
CA VAL A 95 36.00 -21.39 44.10
C VAL A 95 36.01 -19.91 43.73
N THR A 96 36.97 -19.14 44.26
CA THR A 96 37.12 -17.73 43.88
C THR A 96 37.63 -17.57 42.45
N SER A 97 38.52 -18.45 41.98
CA SER A 97 38.96 -18.47 40.58
C SER A 97 37.81 -18.84 39.63
N GLU A 98 36.99 -19.84 39.98
CA GLU A 98 35.81 -20.25 39.21
C GLU A 98 34.76 -19.13 39.15
N SER A 99 34.49 -18.47 40.28
CA SER A 99 33.56 -17.34 40.35
C SER A 99 34.03 -16.15 39.48
N ARG A 100 35.35 -15.89 39.43
CA ARG A 100 35.92 -14.87 38.54
C ARG A 100 35.77 -15.25 37.07
N LEU A 101 35.99 -16.52 36.72
CA LEU A 101 35.82 -16.98 35.34
C LEU A 101 34.36 -16.86 34.88
N VAL A 102 33.40 -17.21 35.74
CA VAL A 102 31.97 -17.08 35.45
C VAL A 102 31.57 -15.61 35.28
N THR A 103 32.01 -14.71 36.17
CA THR A 103 31.69 -13.28 36.06
C THR A 103 32.33 -12.65 34.81
N MET A 104 33.56 -13.03 34.46
CA MET A 104 34.19 -12.62 33.20
C MET A 104 33.44 -13.14 31.97
N GLY A 105 33.00 -14.40 32.00
CA GLY A 105 32.20 -15.00 30.92
C GLY A 105 30.87 -14.27 30.70
N MET A 106 30.12 -14.03 31.79
CA MET A 106 28.85 -13.29 31.73
C MET A 106 29.05 -11.85 31.26
N ALA A 107 30.11 -11.17 31.71
CA ALA A 107 30.42 -9.82 31.26
C ALA A 107 30.75 -9.77 29.76
N ALA A 108 31.48 -10.76 29.25
CA ALA A 108 31.78 -10.88 27.83
C ALA A 108 30.50 -11.15 27.00
N GLU A 109 29.60 -12.00 27.49
CA GLU A 109 28.32 -12.29 26.84
C GLU A 109 27.41 -11.05 26.80
N LEU A 110 27.32 -10.29 27.90
CA LEU A 110 26.58 -9.02 27.93
C LEU A 110 27.17 -7.99 26.96
N ALA A 111 28.50 -7.92 26.84
CA ALA A 111 29.14 -7.04 25.88
C ALA A 111 28.83 -7.44 24.43
N ALA A 112 28.84 -8.75 24.13
CA ALA A 112 28.48 -9.27 22.81
C ALA A 112 27.01 -8.98 22.45
N LEU A 113 26.08 -9.24 23.37
CA LEU A 113 24.65 -8.95 23.16
C LEU A 113 24.38 -7.46 22.95
N ARG A 114 25.06 -6.58 23.71
CA ARG A 114 24.96 -5.13 23.51
C ARG A 114 25.48 -4.71 22.14
N ALA A 115 26.58 -5.29 21.68
CA ALA A 115 27.12 -5.03 20.35
C ALA A 115 26.16 -5.48 19.24
N GLU A 116 25.53 -6.65 19.41
CA GLU A 116 24.52 -7.15 18.47
C GLU A 116 23.27 -6.24 18.43
N LEU A 117 22.78 -5.79 19.59
CA LEU A 117 21.67 -4.85 19.68
C LEU A 117 22.02 -3.54 18.94
N ALA A 118 23.20 -2.99 19.16
CA ALA A 118 23.67 -1.78 18.47
C ALA A 118 23.75 -1.99 16.94
N ALA A 119 24.24 -3.14 16.49
CA ALA A 119 24.29 -3.46 15.07
C ALA A 119 22.88 -3.67 14.46
N SER A 120 21.94 -4.22 15.22
CA SER A 120 20.56 -4.42 14.78
C SER A 120 19.79 -3.11 14.68
N THR A 121 19.93 -2.22 15.67
CA THR A 121 19.29 -0.89 15.68
C THR A 121 19.82 -0.02 14.54
N GLU A 122 21.12 -0.09 14.25
CA GLU A 122 21.70 0.59 13.10
C GLU A 122 21.19 0.04 11.77
N ARG A 123 21.02 -1.30 11.64
CA ARG A 123 20.36 -1.90 10.46
C ARG A 123 18.94 -1.39 10.29
N VAL A 124 18.15 -1.37 11.36
CA VAL A 124 16.77 -0.87 11.33
C VAL A 124 16.73 0.60 10.92
N ARG A 125 17.63 1.44 11.47
CA ARG A 125 17.74 2.86 11.11
C ARG A 125 18.10 3.06 9.64
N ARG A 126 19.03 2.27 9.10
CA ARG A 126 19.38 2.35 7.67
C ARG A 126 18.20 1.96 6.78
N LEU A 127 17.48 0.91 7.16
CA LEU A 127 16.30 0.46 6.41
C LEU A 127 15.17 1.50 6.47
N SER A 128 14.93 2.14 7.62
CA SER A 128 13.90 3.17 7.72
C SER A 128 14.22 4.40 6.86
N VAL A 129 15.49 4.82 6.80
CA VAL A 129 15.94 5.90 5.90
C VAL A 129 15.76 5.52 4.44
N ALA A 130 16.20 4.32 4.03
CA ALA A 130 16.05 3.87 2.65
C ALA A 130 14.58 3.75 2.22
N LEU A 131 13.69 3.33 3.13
CA LEU A 131 12.25 3.28 2.88
C LEU A 131 11.64 4.67 2.71
N ALA A 132 12.02 5.64 3.55
CA ALA A 132 11.55 7.02 3.41
C ALA A 132 11.98 7.65 2.07
N GLU A 133 13.21 7.40 1.64
CA GLU A 133 13.72 7.86 0.34
C GLU A 133 12.97 7.21 -0.84
N ALA A 134 12.69 5.91 -0.75
CA ALA A 134 11.94 5.18 -1.77
C ALA A 134 10.50 5.67 -1.86
N GLN A 135 9.83 5.92 -0.73
CA GLN A 135 8.48 6.48 -0.68
C GLN A 135 8.43 7.88 -1.32
N ALA A 136 9.36 8.77 -0.96
CA ALA A 136 9.44 10.10 -1.55
C ALA A 136 9.74 10.08 -3.06
N ALA A 137 10.42 9.04 -3.57
CA ALA A 137 10.61 8.85 -5.02
C ALA A 137 9.33 8.38 -5.72
N LEU A 138 8.53 7.52 -5.08
CA LEU A 138 7.23 7.09 -5.59
C LEU A 138 6.26 8.26 -5.67
N ASP A 139 6.11 9.05 -4.61
CA ASP A 139 5.20 10.21 -4.60
C ASP A 139 5.52 11.19 -5.74
N ARG A 140 6.81 11.48 -5.97
CA ARG A 140 7.26 12.32 -7.09
C ARG A 140 6.90 11.73 -8.46
N ASN A 141 7.01 10.41 -8.60
CA ASN A 141 6.62 9.73 -9.83
C ASN A 141 5.11 9.72 -10.04
N GLU A 142 4.32 9.57 -8.98
CA GLU A 142 2.85 9.64 -9.03
C GLU A 142 2.38 11.03 -9.44
N VAL A 143 2.93 12.09 -8.85
CA VAL A 143 2.63 13.48 -9.26
C VAL A 143 2.99 13.70 -10.73
N ARG A 144 4.16 13.24 -11.18
CA ARG A 144 4.56 13.34 -12.59
C ARG A 144 3.60 12.55 -13.50
N ARG A 145 3.16 11.37 -13.07
CA ARG A 145 2.22 10.53 -13.83
C ARG A 145 0.85 11.19 -13.94
N ALA A 146 0.36 11.78 -12.84
CA ALA A 146 -0.88 12.56 -12.83
C ALA A 146 -0.80 13.75 -13.79
N GLN A 147 0.30 14.51 -13.76
CA GLN A 147 0.53 15.62 -14.70
C GLN A 147 0.60 15.15 -16.16
N ALA A 148 1.23 14.00 -16.43
CA ALA A 148 1.26 13.42 -17.78
C ALA A 148 -0.13 12.96 -18.25
N LEU A 149 -0.94 12.41 -17.34
CA LEU A 149 -2.34 12.06 -17.61
C LEU A 149 -3.15 13.32 -17.94
N GLU A 150 -3.04 14.38 -17.14
CA GLU A 150 -3.72 15.67 -17.38
C GLU A 150 -3.29 16.31 -18.71
N ALA A 151 -1.99 16.28 -19.03
CA ALA A 151 -1.49 16.77 -20.32
C ALA A 151 -1.97 15.91 -21.51
N SER A 152 -2.31 14.64 -21.27
CA SER A 152 -2.80 13.71 -22.28
C SER A 152 -4.32 13.70 -22.44
N VAL A 153 -5.10 14.32 -21.54
CA VAL A 153 -6.54 14.48 -21.74
C VAL A 153 -6.72 15.48 -22.89
N PRO A 154 -7.08 15.04 -24.10
CA PRO A 154 -7.28 15.95 -25.20
C PRO A 154 -8.54 16.74 -24.86
N ARG A 155 -8.35 18.06 -24.67
CA ARG A 155 -9.41 19.06 -24.51
C ARG A 155 -10.57 18.71 -25.44
N PRO A 156 -11.82 18.63 -24.94
CA PRO A 156 -12.96 18.30 -25.79
C PRO A 156 -12.92 19.27 -26.97
N VAL A 157 -12.74 18.71 -28.16
CA VAL A 157 -12.84 19.50 -29.37
C VAL A 157 -14.34 19.76 -29.47
N ASP A 158 -14.77 20.99 -29.20
CA ASP A 158 -16.16 21.46 -29.31
C ASP A 158 -16.71 21.39 -30.75
N ALA A 159 -16.06 20.62 -31.64
CA ALA A 159 -16.59 20.30 -32.94
C ALA A 159 -17.73 19.28 -32.76
N PRO A 160 -18.95 19.57 -33.22
CA PRO A 160 -20.03 18.61 -33.20
C PRO A 160 -19.61 17.38 -34.02
N VAL A 161 -19.45 16.24 -33.34
CA VAL A 161 -19.20 14.95 -34.01
C VAL A 161 -20.52 14.52 -34.66
N GLU A 162 -20.58 14.72 -35.97
CA GLU A 162 -21.66 14.21 -36.82
C GLU A 162 -21.14 12.99 -37.60
N ALA A 163 -21.77 11.84 -37.37
CA ALA A 163 -21.47 10.57 -38.02
C ALA A 163 -22.72 10.02 -38.72
N ARG A 164 -22.53 9.10 -39.67
CA ARG A 164 -23.60 8.36 -40.33
C ARG A 164 -23.48 6.88 -40.02
N LEU A 165 -24.63 6.21 -39.90
CA LEU A 165 -24.69 4.77 -39.74
C LEU A 165 -24.39 4.11 -41.09
N VAL A 166 -23.28 3.36 -41.14
CA VAL A 166 -22.85 2.60 -42.32
C VAL A 166 -23.51 1.23 -42.34
N ASP A 167 -23.71 0.64 -41.17
CA ASP A 167 -24.33 -0.66 -41.02
C ASP A 167 -25.05 -0.77 -39.67
N VAL A 168 -26.08 -1.61 -39.63
CA VAL A 168 -26.89 -1.84 -38.42
C VAL A 168 -27.16 -3.33 -38.29
N ASN A 169 -26.77 -3.89 -37.15
CA ASN A 169 -27.13 -5.23 -36.74
C ASN A 169 -28.15 -5.17 -35.59
N PRO A 170 -29.45 -5.28 -35.87
CA PRO A 170 -30.50 -5.20 -34.86
C PRO A 170 -30.51 -6.41 -33.91
N GLU A 171 -30.06 -7.58 -34.35
CA GLU A 171 -30.02 -8.79 -33.52
C GLU A 171 -28.98 -8.68 -32.39
N LEU A 172 -27.83 -8.06 -32.69
CA LEU A 172 -26.78 -7.81 -31.72
C LEU A 172 -26.92 -6.47 -31.00
N GLY A 173 -27.85 -5.62 -31.43
CA GLY A 173 -27.99 -4.25 -30.92
C GLY A 173 -26.77 -3.38 -31.20
N LEU A 174 -26.08 -3.61 -32.33
CA LEU A 174 -24.85 -2.92 -32.71
C LEU A 174 -25.06 -2.09 -33.98
N VAL A 175 -24.43 -0.92 -34.03
CA VAL A 175 -24.38 -0.05 -35.20
C VAL A 175 -22.93 0.33 -35.53
N VAL A 176 -22.64 0.50 -36.81
CA VAL A 176 -21.32 0.93 -37.29
C VAL A 176 -21.42 2.35 -37.81
N LEU A 177 -20.47 3.20 -37.39
CA LEU A 177 -20.40 4.62 -37.73
C LEU A 177 -19.22 4.89 -38.67
N ASP A 178 -19.39 5.84 -39.58
CA ASP A 178 -18.36 6.28 -40.56
C ASP A 178 -17.28 7.20 -39.96
N ARG A 179 -17.17 7.26 -38.64
CA ARG A 179 -16.21 8.09 -37.90
C ARG A 179 -15.52 7.25 -36.83
N GLY A 180 -14.22 7.47 -36.67
CA GLY A 180 -13.37 6.78 -35.71
C GLY A 180 -12.49 7.74 -34.92
N ALA A 181 -11.39 7.21 -34.38
CA ALA A 181 -10.48 7.95 -33.51
C ALA A 181 -9.92 9.21 -34.18
N ARG A 182 -9.64 9.16 -35.49
CA ARG A 182 -9.11 10.32 -36.24
C ARG A 182 -10.08 11.50 -36.31
N GLN A 183 -11.37 11.23 -36.19
CA GLN A 183 -12.43 12.24 -36.22
C GLN A 183 -12.94 12.58 -34.81
N GLY A 184 -12.23 12.16 -33.76
CA GLY A 184 -12.54 12.49 -32.38
C GLY A 184 -13.56 11.58 -31.71
N VAL A 185 -13.96 10.47 -32.33
CA VAL A 185 -14.80 9.46 -31.68
C VAL A 185 -13.98 8.72 -30.63
N ARG A 186 -14.56 8.51 -29.45
CA ARG A 186 -13.90 7.83 -28.32
C ARG A 186 -14.79 6.74 -27.75
N TYR A 187 -14.15 5.77 -27.10
CA TYR A 187 -14.85 4.76 -26.33
C TYR A 187 -15.75 5.43 -25.27
N GLY A 188 -16.98 4.95 -25.14
CA GLY A 188 -17.96 5.47 -24.20
C GLY A 188 -18.69 6.74 -24.65
N LEU A 189 -18.37 7.31 -25.82
CA LEU A 189 -19.06 8.48 -26.37
C LEU A 189 -20.53 8.13 -26.66
N ALA A 190 -21.46 8.89 -26.11
CA ALA A 190 -22.89 8.71 -26.35
C ALA A 190 -23.37 9.62 -27.48
N LEU A 191 -24.00 9.03 -28.49
CA LEU A 191 -24.55 9.73 -29.65
C LEU A 191 -26.06 9.50 -29.72
N THR A 192 -26.77 10.47 -30.26
CA THR A 192 -28.19 10.33 -30.57
C THR A 192 -28.38 10.15 -32.06
N VAL A 193 -29.07 9.08 -32.43
CA VAL A 193 -29.42 8.75 -33.81
C VAL A 193 -30.70 9.49 -34.19
N LEU A 194 -30.61 10.24 -35.28
CA LEU A 194 -31.66 11.07 -35.83
C LEU A 194 -32.03 10.59 -37.24
N ARG A 195 -33.34 10.45 -37.49
CA ARG A 195 -33.94 10.29 -38.81
C ARG A 195 -34.94 11.41 -39.02
N ASP A 196 -34.79 12.18 -40.10
CA ASP A 196 -35.65 13.34 -40.39
C ASP A 196 -35.82 14.33 -39.21
N ARG A 197 -34.71 14.57 -38.47
CA ARG A 197 -34.65 15.39 -37.25
C ARG A 197 -35.41 14.84 -36.03
N ARG A 198 -35.90 13.59 -36.09
CA ARG A 198 -36.53 12.89 -34.96
C ARG A 198 -35.53 11.93 -34.32
N ARG A 199 -35.53 11.87 -32.99
CA ARG A 199 -34.74 10.89 -32.23
C ARG A 199 -35.29 9.49 -32.45
N VAL A 200 -34.43 8.61 -32.94
CA VAL A 200 -34.73 7.18 -33.19
C VAL A 200 -34.10 6.31 -32.12
N ALA A 201 -32.84 6.57 -31.77
CA ALA A 201 -32.14 5.78 -30.74
C ALA A 201 -31.05 6.60 -30.05
N ARG A 202 -30.60 6.12 -28.89
CA ARG A 202 -29.35 6.53 -28.24
C ARG A 202 -28.38 5.37 -28.31
N VAL A 203 -27.16 5.68 -28.73
CA VAL A 203 -26.10 4.69 -28.90
C VAL A 203 -24.86 5.11 -28.13
N ARG A 204 -24.10 4.15 -27.60
CA ARG A 204 -22.80 4.38 -26.95
C ARG A 204 -21.72 3.66 -27.71
N VAL A 205 -20.63 4.35 -28.01
CA VAL A 205 -19.47 3.78 -28.70
C VAL A 205 -18.79 2.74 -27.80
N VAL A 206 -18.64 1.52 -28.29
CA VAL A 206 -18.04 0.36 -27.60
C VAL A 206 -16.78 -0.17 -28.28
N ASP A 207 -16.51 0.24 -29.51
CA ASP A 207 -15.24 -0.05 -30.18
C ASP A 207 -14.87 1.12 -31.09
N VAL A 208 -13.60 1.47 -31.16
CA VAL A 208 -13.11 2.58 -31.98
C VAL A 208 -11.90 2.14 -32.77
N ARG A 209 -12.01 2.27 -34.10
CA ARG A 209 -10.90 2.10 -35.04
C ARG A 209 -10.50 3.47 -35.59
N GLU A 210 -9.47 3.51 -36.43
CA GLU A 210 -8.95 4.78 -36.95
C GLU A 210 -10.01 5.60 -37.69
N ASN A 211 -10.84 4.96 -38.54
CA ASN A 211 -11.79 5.62 -39.43
C ASN A 211 -13.25 5.21 -39.22
N VAL A 212 -13.52 4.19 -38.40
CA VAL A 212 -14.87 3.68 -38.12
C VAL A 212 -15.00 3.38 -36.63
N SER A 213 -16.22 3.32 -36.13
CA SER A 213 -16.50 2.93 -34.76
C SER A 213 -17.74 2.05 -34.67
N GLY A 214 -17.73 1.14 -33.70
CA GLY A 214 -18.88 0.34 -33.32
C GLY A 214 -19.56 0.94 -32.10
N ALA A 215 -20.88 1.06 -32.13
CA ALA A 215 -21.67 1.54 -31.02
C ALA A 215 -22.78 0.54 -30.67
N ALA A 216 -23.06 0.38 -29.39
CA ALA A 216 -24.18 -0.39 -28.87
C ALA A 216 -25.40 0.50 -28.69
N ILE A 217 -26.58 -0.02 -29.00
CA ILE A 217 -27.87 0.65 -28.81
C ILE A 217 -28.23 0.60 -27.32
N GLU A 218 -28.33 1.76 -26.67
CA GLU A 218 -28.73 1.87 -25.26
C GLU A 218 -30.24 2.01 -25.11
N GLU A 219 -30.87 2.80 -25.98
CA GLU A 219 -32.29 3.16 -25.89
C GLU A 219 -32.86 3.31 -27.30
N ILE A 220 -34.03 2.72 -27.53
CA ILE A 220 -34.80 2.89 -28.78
C ILE A 220 -35.98 3.80 -28.46
N ALA A 221 -36.09 4.92 -29.18
CA ALA A 221 -37.21 5.82 -29.05
C ALA A 221 -38.40 5.31 -29.88
N ARG A 222 -39.57 5.19 -29.24
CA ARG A 222 -40.86 4.92 -29.91
C ARG A 222 -40.92 3.65 -30.75
N GLY A 223 -40.02 2.69 -30.52
CA GLY A 223 -39.99 1.40 -31.24
C GLY A 223 -39.37 1.45 -32.65
N ASP A 224 -38.90 2.61 -33.10
CA ASP A 224 -38.26 2.76 -34.41
C ASP A 224 -36.80 2.31 -34.33
N HIS A 225 -36.43 1.27 -35.07
CA HIS A 225 -35.07 0.76 -35.06
C HIS A 225 -34.15 1.63 -35.94
N PRO A 226 -32.88 1.85 -35.54
CA PRO A 226 -31.92 2.55 -36.37
C PRO A 226 -31.72 1.82 -37.69
N GLN A 227 -31.48 2.58 -38.76
CA GLN A 227 -31.25 2.06 -40.10
C GLN A 227 -29.98 2.67 -40.70
N THR A 228 -29.41 1.97 -41.68
CA THR A 228 -28.29 2.47 -42.46
C THR A 228 -28.66 3.80 -43.12
N GLY A 229 -27.77 4.80 -42.99
CA GLY A 229 -27.98 6.16 -43.49
C GLY A 229 -28.49 7.16 -42.46
N ASP A 230 -28.95 6.71 -41.29
CA ASP A 230 -29.32 7.61 -40.19
C ASP A 230 -28.11 8.43 -39.71
N ARG A 231 -28.38 9.60 -39.13
CA ARG A 231 -27.33 10.51 -38.64
C ARG A 231 -27.17 10.37 -37.13
N ALA A 232 -25.96 10.13 -36.66
CA ALA A 232 -25.61 10.15 -35.25
C ALA A 232 -24.94 11.48 -34.90
N VAL A 233 -25.49 12.20 -33.92
CA VAL A 233 -24.94 13.47 -33.43
C VAL A 233 -24.53 13.34 -31.97
N LEU A 234 -23.44 14.03 -31.61
CA LEU A 234 -23.02 14.11 -30.22
C LEU A 234 -24.08 14.80 -29.38
N THR A 235 -24.68 14.07 -28.46
CA THR A 235 -25.45 14.66 -27.37
C THR A 235 -24.50 14.94 -26.22
N SER A 236 -24.23 16.22 -25.97
CA SER A 236 -23.74 16.60 -24.65
C SER A 236 -24.76 16.08 -23.63
N PRO A 237 -24.35 15.36 -22.58
CA PRO A 237 -25.25 15.17 -21.46
C PRO A 237 -25.67 16.56 -21.01
N ALA A 238 -26.98 16.84 -21.02
CA ALA A 238 -27.50 17.95 -20.26
C ALA A 238 -27.07 17.68 -18.81
N GLY A 239 -26.19 18.52 -18.28
CA GLY A 239 -25.88 18.53 -16.85
C GLY A 239 -27.14 18.85 -16.05
N PRO A 240 -27.17 18.46 -14.76
CA PRO A 240 -28.31 18.69 -13.87
C PRO A 240 -28.68 20.16 -13.72
#